data_AF-A0A444ZP51-F1
#
_entry.id   AF-A0A444ZP51-F1
#
_cell.length_a   1.000
_cell.length_b   1.000
_cell.length_c   1.000
_cell.angle_alpha   90.00
_cell.angle_beta   90.00
_cell.angle_gamma   90.00
#
_symmetry.space_group_name_H-M   'P 1'
#
loop_
_entity.id
_entity.type
_entity.pdbx_description
1 polymer ?
#
loop_
_entity_poly.entity_id
_entity_poly.type
_entity_poly.pdbx_seq_one_letter_code
_entity_poly.pdbx_strand_id
1 'polypeptide(L)'
;MTILQIFHKKMPPEAIDLTSWLLQYSPSLRCTALEACAHPFFDELREPNALPNGRPFPPLFNFKEELSTSPLELVNKLIPGHMKRQLGLQLSHSAGT
;
A
#
# COMPACT_ATOMS: atom_id res chain seq x y z
N MET A 1 19.20 -7.93 18.32
CA MET A 1 19.43 -8.51 16.99
C MET A 1 18.73 -7.61 16.00
N THR A 2 19.46 -6.71 15.33
CA THR A 2 18.87 -5.77 14.38
C THR A 2 18.57 -6.53 13.11
N ILE A 3 17.35 -6.43 12.58
CA ILE A 3 16.91 -7.25 11.43
C ILE A 3 17.84 -7.10 10.23
N LEU A 4 18.51 -5.95 10.12
CA LEU A 4 19.57 -5.63 9.16
C LEU A 4 20.68 -6.69 9.05
N GLN A 5 20.97 -7.42 10.14
CA GLN A 5 22.02 -8.45 10.14
C GLN A 5 21.60 -9.76 9.46
N ILE A 6 20.29 -9.95 9.24
CA ILE A 6 19.72 -11.15 8.64
C ILE A 6 19.61 -10.98 7.11
N PHE A 7 19.43 -9.74 6.65
CA PHE A 7 19.16 -9.46 5.25
C PHE A 7 20.41 -9.23 4.40
N HIS A 8 20.30 -9.61 3.13
CA HIS A 8 21.37 -9.45 2.15
C HIS A 8 21.68 -7.97 1.88
N LYS A 9 22.95 -7.63 1.64
CA LYS A 9 23.46 -6.25 1.42
C LYS A 9 22.76 -5.45 0.31
N LYS A 10 21.97 -6.10 -0.55
CA LYS A 10 21.26 -5.49 -1.68
C LYS A 10 19.77 -5.25 -1.42
N MET A 11 19.29 -5.53 -0.22
CA MET A 11 17.88 -5.30 0.10
C MET A 11 17.59 -3.79 0.17
N PRO A 12 16.47 -3.34 -0.43
CA PRO A 12 16.05 -1.95 -0.31
C PRO A 12 15.68 -1.65 1.16
N PRO A 13 16.05 -0.46 1.68
CA PRO A 13 15.79 -0.11 3.08
C PRO A 13 14.31 -0.16 3.45
N GLU A 14 13.41 0.11 2.49
CA GLU A 14 11.96 0.06 2.65
C GLU A 14 11.45 -1.36 2.93
N ALA A 15 12.07 -2.39 2.34
CA ALA A 15 11.71 -3.79 2.62
C ALA A 15 12.07 -4.18 4.06
N ILE A 16 13.18 -3.66 4.55
CA ILE A 16 13.67 -3.90 5.91
C ILE A 16 12.75 -3.19 6.91
N ASP A 17 12.34 -1.96 6.63
CA ASP A 17 11.40 -1.24 7.49
C ASP A 17 10.03 -1.95 7.57
N LEU A 18 9.47 -2.35 6.42
CA LEU A 18 8.23 -3.14 6.37
C LEU A 18 8.32 -4.42 7.21
N THR A 19 9.43 -5.14 7.10
CA THR A 19 9.65 -6.37 7.88
C THR A 19 9.72 -6.06 9.39
N SER A 20 10.27 -4.90 9.78
CA SER A 20 10.29 -4.47 11.18
C SER A 20 8.88 -4.25 11.72
N TRP A 21 7.93 -3.80 10.90
CA TRP A 21 6.54 -3.61 11.33
C TRP A 21 5.75 -4.91 11.37
N LEU A 22 6.07 -5.86 10.50
CA LEU A 22 5.43 -7.17 10.44
C LEU A 22 5.93 -8.12 11.54
N LEU A 23 7.25 -8.18 11.75
CA LEU A 23 7.90 -9.12 12.67
C LEU A 23 8.04 -8.53 14.08
N GLN A 24 6.94 -8.00 14.61
CA GLN A 24 6.88 -7.56 16.00
C GLN A 24 6.45 -8.70 16.93
N TYR A 25 7.18 -8.85 18.04
CA TYR A 25 6.85 -9.80 19.10
C TYR A 25 5.47 -9.50 19.70
N SER A 26 5.22 -8.22 20.00
CA SER A 26 3.92 -7.80 20.51
C SER A 26 2.90 -7.78 19.36
N PRO A 27 1.80 -8.55 19.45
CA PRO A 27 0.77 -8.57 18.41
C PRO A 27 0.11 -7.19 18.23
N SER A 28 0.03 -6.40 19.29
CA SER A 28 -0.56 -5.05 19.27
C SER A 28 0.29 -4.03 18.52
N LEU A 29 1.58 -4.32 18.30
CA LEU A 29 2.51 -3.44 17.58
C LEU A 29 2.67 -3.85 16.12
N ARG A 30 2.08 -4.99 15.70
CA ARG A 30 2.13 -5.40 14.29
C ARG A 30 1.25 -4.46 13.48
N CYS A 31 1.76 -4.05 12.32
CA CYS A 31 0.91 -3.35 11.36
C CYS A 31 -0.19 -4.28 10.85
N THR A 32 -1.35 -3.71 10.57
CA THR A 32 -2.44 -4.41 9.88
C THR A 32 -2.07 -4.70 8.43
N ALA A 33 -2.79 -5.64 7.80
CA ALA A 33 -2.56 -5.97 6.40
C ALA A 33 -2.73 -4.74 5.48
N LEU A 34 -3.68 -3.86 5.77
CA LEU A 34 -3.93 -2.67 4.96
C LEU A 34 -2.87 -1.59 5.18
N GLU A 35 -2.35 -1.43 6.40
CA GLU A 35 -1.19 -0.57 6.65
C GLU A 35 0.08 -1.08 5.96
N ALA A 36 0.30 -2.40 5.97
CA ALA A 36 1.39 -3.02 5.24
C ALA A 36 1.25 -2.79 3.72
N CYS A 37 0.04 -2.94 3.17
CA CYS A 37 -0.23 -2.62 1.77
C CYS A 37 0.05 -1.14 1.46
N ALA A 38 -0.25 -0.22 2.39
CA ALA A 38 0.01 1.22 2.26
C ALA A 38 1.49 1.63 2.40
N HIS A 39 2.40 0.68 2.62
CA HIS A 39 3.81 0.95 2.86
C HIS A 39 4.54 1.45 1.58
N PRO A 40 5.55 2.33 1.71
CA PRO A 40 6.34 2.83 0.58
C PRO A 40 7.05 1.76 -0.25
N PHE A 41 7.31 0.59 0.35
CA PHE A 41 7.84 -0.57 -0.35
C PHE A 41 6.99 -0.97 -1.57
N PHE A 42 5.68 -0.71 -1.54
CA PHE A 42 4.77 -0.99 -2.64
C PHE A 42 4.45 0.24 -3.51
N ASP A 43 5.12 1.39 -3.32
CA ASP A 43 4.88 2.59 -4.11
C ASP A 43 5.18 2.37 -5.60
N GLU A 44 6.17 1.54 -5.92
CA GLU A 44 6.42 1.17 -7.31
C GLU A 44 5.18 0.53 -7.96
N LEU A 45 4.44 -0.33 -7.25
CA LEU A 45 3.22 -0.95 -7.79
C LEU A 45 2.07 0.05 -8.02
N ARG A 46 2.16 1.24 -7.41
CA ARG A 46 1.23 2.36 -7.61
C ARG A 46 1.59 3.20 -8.82
N GLU A 47 2.74 3.00 -9.43
CA GLU A 47 3.12 3.70 -10.65
C GLU A 47 2.58 2.95 -11.89
N PRO A 48 2.07 3.67 -12.90
CA PRO A 48 1.44 3.05 -14.08
C PRO A 48 2.40 2.18 -14.92
N ASN A 49 3.72 2.31 -14.72
CA ASN A 49 4.75 1.69 -15.56
C ASN A 49 5.68 0.71 -14.81
N ALA A 50 5.29 0.18 -13.65
CA ALA A 50 6.24 -0.56 -12.81
C ALA A 50 6.57 -2.00 -13.26
N LEU A 51 5.89 -2.58 -14.26
CA LEU A 51 6.27 -3.89 -14.78
C LEU A 51 7.35 -3.76 -15.87
N PRO A 52 8.56 -4.33 -15.67
CA PRO A 52 9.64 -4.26 -16.66
C PRO A 52 9.31 -5.01 -17.96
N ASN A 53 8.30 -5.88 -17.93
CA ASN A 53 7.90 -6.73 -19.04
C ASN A 53 6.82 -6.08 -19.93
N GLY A 54 6.38 -4.86 -19.61
CA GLY A 54 5.33 -4.15 -20.35
C GLY A 54 3.93 -4.79 -20.27
N ARG A 55 3.75 -5.82 -19.44
CA ARG A 55 2.42 -6.41 -19.18
C ARG A 55 1.62 -5.47 -18.27
N PRO A 56 0.29 -5.41 -18.42
CA PRO A 56 -0.54 -4.70 -17.47
C PRO A 56 -0.50 -5.42 -16.12
N PHE A 57 -0.58 -4.66 -15.03
CA PHE A 57 -0.77 -5.23 -13.70
C PHE A 57 -2.10 -5.99 -13.64
N PRO A 58 -2.19 -7.08 -12.83
CA PRO A 58 -3.49 -7.61 -12.43
C PRO A 58 -4.30 -6.53 -11.68
N PRO A 59 -5.61 -6.73 -11.43
CA PRO A 59 -6.38 -5.79 -10.62
C PRO A 59 -5.83 -5.77 -9.17
N LEU A 60 -5.01 -4.75 -8.87
CA LEU A 60 -4.34 -4.59 -7.56
C LEU A 60 -5.12 -3.72 -6.58
N PHE A 61 -5.97 -2.82 -7.09
CA PHE A 61 -6.66 -1.79 -6.31
C PHE A 61 -8.19 -1.96 -6.30
N ASN A 62 -8.68 -3.17 -6.56
CA ASN A 62 -10.10 -3.53 -6.59
C ASN A 62 -10.65 -3.86 -5.20
N PHE A 63 -10.28 -3.07 -4.19
CA PHE A 63 -10.76 -3.25 -2.83
C PHE A 63 -12.28 -3.12 -2.78
N LYS A 64 -12.92 -3.99 -2.00
CA LYS A 64 -14.37 -3.98 -1.78
C LYS A 64 -14.66 -3.57 -0.35
N GLU A 65 -15.07 -4.52 0.48
CA GLU A 65 -15.43 -4.32 1.88
C GLU A 65 -14.22 -4.07 2.79
N GLU A 66 -13.02 -4.34 2.28
CA GLU A 66 -11.75 -4.20 3.01
C GLU A 66 -11.47 -2.75 3.43
N LEU A 67 -11.98 -1.76 2.69
CA LEU A 67 -11.76 -0.35 3.01
C LEU A 67 -12.88 0.26 3.86
N SER A 68 -13.99 -0.45 4.07
CA SER A 68 -15.17 0.08 4.78
C SER A 68 -14.87 0.50 6.22
N THR A 69 -13.90 -0.16 6.86
CA THR A 69 -13.48 0.10 8.24
C THR A 69 -12.16 0.86 8.33
N SER A 70 -11.57 1.21 7.19
CA SER A 70 -10.25 1.85 7.13
C SER A 70 -10.35 3.37 7.22
N PRO A 71 -9.40 4.04 7.90
CA PRO A 71 -9.31 5.49 7.90
C PRO A 71 -9.15 6.06 6.49
N LEU A 72 -9.78 7.21 6.22
CA LEU A 72 -9.73 7.85 4.89
C LEU A 72 -8.29 8.16 4.43
N GLU A 73 -7.39 8.50 5.35
CA GLU A 73 -5.97 8.69 5.03
C GLU A 73 -5.32 7.43 4.46
N LEU A 74 -5.65 6.27 5.03
CA LEU A 74 -5.12 4.98 4.60
C LEU A 74 -5.68 4.60 3.21
N VAL A 75 -6.98 4.82 3.00
CA VAL A 75 -7.62 4.65 1.69
C VAL A 75 -6.95 5.51 0.62
N ASN A 76 -6.61 6.75 0.95
CA ASN A 76 -5.92 7.67 0.04
C ASN A 76 -4.50 7.24 -0.30
N LYS A 77 -3.79 6.57 0.62
CA LYS A 77 -2.47 5.97 0.36
C LYS A 77 -2.56 4.65 -0.43
N LEU A 78 -3.63 3.88 -0.21
CA LEU A 78 -3.82 2.59 -0.88
C LEU A 78 -4.26 2.76 -2.34
N ILE A 79 -5.15 3.69 -2.65
CA ILE A 79 -5.68 3.89 -4.00
C ILE A 79 -5.00 5.10 -4.67
N PRO A 80 -4.18 4.87 -5.70
CA PRO A 80 -3.54 5.96 -6.46
C PRO A 80 -4.59 6.87 -7.14
N GLY A 81 -4.27 8.15 -7.30
CA GLY A 81 -5.19 9.12 -7.92
C GLY A 81 -5.67 8.73 -9.32
N HIS A 82 -4.82 8.08 -10.11
CA HIS A 82 -5.18 7.60 -11.45
C HIS A 82 -6.16 6.41 -11.41
N MET A 83 -6.14 5.59 -10.35
CA MET A 83 -7.07 4.49 -10.12
C MET A 83 -8.42 4.95 -9.56
N LYS A 84 -8.45 6.04 -8.76
CA LYS A 84 -9.73 6.62 -8.27
C LYS A 84 -10.68 6.99 -9.41
N ARG A 85 -10.11 7.51 -10.51
CA ARG A 85 -10.87 7.82 -11.73
C ARG A 85 -11.42 6.56 -12.42
N GLN A 86 -10.67 5.47 -12.42
CA GLN A 86 -11.05 4.20 -13.05
C GLN A 86 -12.04 3.39 -12.21
N LEU A 87 -11.95 3.46 -10.88
CA LEU A 87 -12.82 2.73 -9.95
C LEU A 87 -14.20 3.38 -9.78
N GLY A 88 -14.45 4.54 -10.40
CA GLY A 88 -15.74 5.21 -10.27
C GLY A 88 -16.05 5.65 -8.83
N LEU A 89 -15.02 5.92 -8.01
CA LEU A 89 -15.19 6.69 -6.79
C LEU A 89 -15.45 8.15 -7.18
N GLN A 90 -16.68 8.41 -7.62
CA GLN A 90 -17.34 9.69 -7.44
C GLN A 90 -17.34 9.95 -5.93
N LEU A 91 -16.24 10.49 -5.39
CA LEU A 91 -16.31 11.38 -4.25
C LEU A 91 -17.04 12.61 -4.78
N SER A 92 -18.37 12.51 -4.85
CA SER A 92 -19.27 13.60 -5.12
C SER A 92 -19.06 14.63 -4.02
N HIS A 93 -18.13 15.55 -4.25
CA HIS A 93 -18.23 16.86 -3.66
C HIS A 93 -19.40 17.53 -4.39
N SER A 94 -20.61 17.32 -3.86
CA SER A 94 -21.66 18.31 -3.96
C SER A 94 -21.17 19.55 -3.20
N ALA A 95 -20.35 20.39 -3.84
CA ALA A 95 -20.22 21.77 -3.43
C ALA A 95 -21.50 22.46 -3.93
N GLY A 96 -22.48 22.56 -3.02
CA GLY A 96 -23.68 23.35 -3.24
C GLY A 96 -23.32 24.79 -3.58
N THR A 97 -24.10 25.35 -4.50
CA THR A 97 -24.31 26.77 -4.77
C THR A 97 -24.43 27.62 -3.52
#